data_AF-A0A1C3TN19-F1
#
_entry.id   AF-A0A1C3TN19-F1
#
_cell.length_a   1.000
_cell.length_b   1.000
_cell.length_c   1.000
_cell.angle_alpha   90.00
_cell.angle_beta   90.00
_cell.angle_gamma   90.00
#
_symmetry.space_group_name_H-M   'P 1'
#
loop_
_entity.id
_entity.type
_entity.pdbx_description
1 polymer ?
#
loop_
_entity_poly.entity_id
_entity_poly.type
_entity_poly.pdbx_seq_one_letter_code
_entity_poly.pdbx_strand_id
1 'polypeptide(L)' 'MRPIAARLFVTVVAAALAAAVQAQTAPMTPDITGKAFVAPTEANDYVKREVMIPMRDGVKLHTVIVLPKGAQHAPT' A
#
# COMPACT_ATOMS: atom_id res chain seq x y z
N MET A 1 13.76 -46.55 8.84
CA MET A 1 14.07 -45.10 9.00
C MET A 1 13.57 -44.22 7.83
N ARG A 2 13.35 -44.77 6.62
CA ARG A 2 12.84 -44.02 5.44
C ARG A 2 11.37 -43.49 5.48
N PRO A 3 10.39 -44.09 6.19
CA PRO A 3 9.00 -43.65 6.07
C PRO A 3 8.67 -42.40 6.89
N ILE A 4 9.47 -42.08 7.91
CA ILE A 4 9.25 -40.92 8.78
C ILE A 4 9.61 -39.62 8.05
N ALA A 5 10.72 -39.61 7.32
CA ALA A 5 11.15 -38.48 6.50
C ALA A 5 10.14 -38.15 5.38
N ALA A 6 9.59 -39.19 4.73
CA ALA A 6 8.56 -39.02 3.70
C ALA A 6 7.25 -38.44 4.26
N ARG A 7 6.84 -38.88 5.46
CA ARG A 7 5.64 -38.34 6.14
C ARG A 7 5.81 -36.89 6.57
N LEU A 8 6.98 -36.53 7.10
CA LEU A 8 7.32 -35.15 7.47
C LEU A 8 7.32 -34.21 6.26
N PHE A 9 7.85 -34.67 5.12
CA PHE A 9 7.85 -33.88 3.89
C PHE A 9 6.43 -33.64 3.36
N VAL A 10 5.57 -34.66 3.36
CA VAL A 10 4.17 -34.54 2.94
C VAL A 10 3.39 -33.57 3.84
N THR A 11 3.62 -33.60 5.16
CA THR A 11 2.96 -32.66 6.08
C THR A 11 3.40 -31.21 5.86
N VAL A 12 4.67 -30.96 5.53
CA VAL A 12 5.19 -29.61 5.25
C VAL A 12 4.63 -29.07 3.94
N VAL A 13 4.58 -29.90 2.90
CA VAL A 13 3.99 -29.52 1.60
C VAL A 13 2.48 -29.25 1.73
N ALA A 14 1.75 -30.07 2.48
CA ALA A 14 0.33 -29.86 2.72
C ALA A 14 0.04 -28.57 3.50
N ALA A 15 0.86 -28.24 4.50
CA ALA A 15 0.74 -26.99 5.25
C ALA A 15 1.03 -25.76 4.37
N ALA A 16 2.02 -25.85 3.47
CA ALA A 16 2.34 -24.77 2.53
C ALA A 16 1.22 -24.52 1.51
N LEU A 17 0.55 -25.58 1.02
CA LEU A 17 -0.59 -25.47 0.11
C LEU A 17 -1.84 -24.89 0.80
N ALA A 18 -2.07 -25.23 2.07
CA ALA A 18 -3.20 -24.69 2.84
C ALA A 18 -3.09 -23.17 3.07
N ALA A 19 -1.86 -22.65 3.26
CA ALA A 19 -1.61 -21.22 3.40
C ALA A 19 -1.93 -20.40 2.13
N ALA A 20 -1.86 -21.03 0.94
CA ALA A 20 -2.17 -20.37 -0.32
C ALA A 20 -3.68 -20.14 -0.55
N VAL A 21 -4.56 -20.84 0.17
CA VAL A 21 -6.03 -20.76 -0.02
C VAL A 21 -6.67 -19.56 0.71
N GLN A 22 -5.93 -18.91 1.62
CA GLN A 22 -6.47 -17.83 2.47
C GLN A 22 -6.62 -16.47 1.76
N ALA A 23 -6.39 -16.40 0.45
CA ALA A 23 -6.50 -15.16 -0.34
C ALA A 23 -7.90 -14.93 -0.98
N GLN A 24 -8.91 -15.73 -0.63
CA GLN A 24 -10.25 -15.56 -1.19
C GLN A 24 -11.02 -14.44 -0.49
N THR A 25 -11.38 -13.40 -1.24
CA THR A 25 -12.35 -12.39 -0.81
C THR A 25 -13.72 -13.05 -0.62
N ALA A 26 -14.39 -12.79 0.49
CA ALA A 26 -15.71 -13.36 0.75
C ALA A 26 -16.74 -12.81 -0.28
N PRO A 27 -17.71 -13.61 -0.75
CA PRO A 27 -18.66 -13.18 -1.77
C PRO A 27 -19.49 -11.94 -1.41
N MET A 28 -19.65 -11.65 -0.12
CA MET A 28 -20.41 -10.51 0.42
C MET A 28 -19.52 -9.37 0.92
N THR A 29 -18.22 -9.37 0.59
CA THR A 29 -17.35 -8.24 0.91
C THR A 29 -17.81 -7.01 0.10
N PRO A 30 -18.08 -5.86 0.74
CA PRO A 30 -18.48 -4.65 0.03
C PRO A 30 -17.39 -4.19 -0.95
N ASP A 31 -17.78 -3.89 -2.19
CA ASP A 31 -16.86 -3.35 -3.21
C ASP A 31 -16.28 -1.99 -2.79
N ILE A 32 -17.06 -1.19 -2.07
CA ILE A 32 -16.60 0.04 -1.42
C ILE A 32 -16.30 -0.29 0.03
N THR A 33 -15.01 -0.45 0.33
CA THR A 33 -14.52 -0.94 1.64
C THR A 33 -14.72 0.05 2.81
N GLY A 34 -15.31 1.23 2.57
CA GLY A 34 -15.42 2.33 3.53
C GLY A 34 -14.11 3.06 3.81
N LYS A 35 -12.97 2.50 3.41
CA LYS A 35 -11.67 3.17 3.40
C LYS A 35 -11.56 4.04 2.15
N ALA A 36 -10.91 5.20 2.29
CA ALA A 36 -10.58 6.03 1.15
C ALA A 36 -9.66 5.24 0.20
N PHE A 37 -10.02 5.22 -1.08
CA PHE A 37 -9.16 4.69 -2.11
C PHE A 37 -7.90 5.57 -2.25
N VAL A 38 -6.73 4.96 -2.26
CA VAL A 38 -5.45 5.65 -2.45
C VAL A 38 -4.87 5.20 -3.79
N ALA A 39 -4.76 6.13 -4.74
CA ALA A 39 -4.15 5.85 -6.03
C ALA A 39 -2.64 5.60 -5.87
N PRO A 40 -2.06 4.58 -6.54
CA PRO A 40 -0.61 4.38 -6.56
C PRO A 40 0.11 5.60 -7.17
N THR A 41 1.20 6.06 -6.55
CA THR A 41 1.97 7.22 -6.99
C THR A 41 3.42 6.90 -7.38
N GLU A 42 3.80 5.62 -7.32
CA GLU A 42 5.19 5.18 -7.55
C GLU A 42 5.68 5.47 -8.97
N ALA A 43 4.80 5.35 -9.96
CA ALA A 43 5.10 5.60 -11.37
C ALA A 43 5.22 7.10 -11.73
N ASN A 44 4.79 8.01 -10.85
CA ASN A 44 4.88 9.44 -11.11
C ASN A 44 6.34 9.90 -11.08
N ASP A 45 6.69 10.90 -11.87
CA ASP A 45 8.00 11.59 -11.84
C ASP A 45 8.04 12.73 -10.80
N TYR A 46 6.94 12.96 -10.08
CA TYR A 46 6.81 13.95 -9.03
C TYR A 46 6.27 13.38 -7.71
N VAL A 47 6.36 14.18 -6.65
CA VAL A 47 5.75 13.98 -5.34
C VAL A 47 4.77 15.12 -5.07
N LYS A 48 3.51 14.79 -4.78
CA LYS A 48 2.49 15.76 -4.36
C LYS A 48 2.51 15.90 -2.84
N ARG A 49 2.58 17.13 -2.35
CA ARG A 49 2.45 17.48 -0.93
C ARG A 49 1.27 18.44 -0.76
N GLU A 50 0.39 18.12 0.18
CA GLU A 50 -0.76 18.96 0.52
C GLU A 50 -0.53 19.53 1.91
N VAL A 51 -0.52 20.85 2.03
CA VAL A 51 -0.26 21.57 3.28
C VAL A 51 -1.30 22.67 3.47
N MET A 52 -1.68 22.89 4.73
CA MET A 52 -2.61 23.96 5.11
C MET A 52 -1.80 25.14 5.66
N ILE A 53 -1.49 26.11 4.80
CA ILE A 53 -0.62 27.24 5.17
C ILE A 53 -1.44 28.28 5.97
N PRO A 54 -1.07 28.59 7.23
CA PRO A 54 -1.76 29.60 8.00
C PRO A 54 -1.39 31.01 7.53
N MET A 55 -2.40 31.84 7.35
CA MET A 55 -2.30 33.25 7.03
C MET A 55 -2.12 34.08 8.32
N ARG A 56 -1.76 35.37 8.15
CA ARG A 56 -1.57 36.30 9.28
C ARG A 56 -2.79 36.45 10.18
N ASP A 57 -3.97 36.23 9.64
CA ASP A 57 -5.28 36.31 10.30
C ASP A 57 -5.75 34.96 10.86
N GLY A 58 -4.95 33.90 10.73
CA GLY A 58 -5.27 32.56 11.21
C GLY A 58 -6.08 31.69 10.23
N VAL A 59 -6.51 32.23 9.09
CA VAL A 59 -7.16 31.44 8.03
C VAL A 59 -6.13 30.49 7.41
N LYS A 60 -6.53 29.25 7.12
CA LYS A 60 -5.64 28.26 6.49
C LYS A 60 -5.97 28.12 5.01
N LEU A 61 -4.98 28.30 4.16
CA LEU A 61 -5.11 28.07 2.73
C LEU A 61 -4.72 26.63 2.40
N HIS A 62 -5.55 25.97 1.59
CA HIS A 62 -5.20 24.69 0.99
C HIS A 62 -4.15 24.91 -0.09
N THR A 63 -2.96 24.35 0.09
CA THR A 63 -1.85 24.51 -0.86
C THR A 63 -1.35 23.15 -1.31
N VAL A 64 -1.30 22.97 -2.63
CA VAL A 64 -0.76 21.78 -3.29
C VAL A 64 0.62 22.13 -3.85
N ILE A 65 1.63 21.39 -3.44
CA ILE A 65 3.01 21.54 -3.91
C ILE A 65 3.36 20.29 -4.71
N VAL A 66 3.74 20.48 -5.97
CA VAL A 66 4.20 19.41 -6.86
C VAL A 66 5.72 19.54 -7.00
N LEU A 67 6.45 18.54 -6.50
CA LEU A 67 7.91 18.53 -6.54
C LEU A 67 8.40 17.42 -7.47
N PRO A 68 9.25 17.69 -8.46
CA PRO A 68 9.92 16.63 -9.21
C PRO A 68 10.70 15.70 -8.27
N LYS A 69 10.72 14.40 -8.56
CA LYS A 69 11.52 13.44 -7.78
C LYS A 69 13.00 13.77 -7.92
N GLY A 70 13.73 13.74 -6.81
CA GLY A 70 15.17 14.05 -6.78
C GLY A 70 15.51 15.55 -6.86
N ALA A 71 14.52 16.45 -6.85
CA ALA A 71 14.76 17.88 -6.83
C ALA A 71 15.58 18.30 -5.59
N GLN A 72 16.72 18.94 -5.82
CA GLN A 72 17.58 19.55 -4.79
C GLN A 72 17.95 20.97 -5.26
N HIS A 73 17.91 21.95 -4.35
CA HIS A 73 18.13 23.37 -4.67
C HIS A 73 17.31 23.86 -5.87
N ALA A 74 16.04 23.44 -5.96
CA ALA A 74 15.15 23.84 -7.05
C ALA A 74 14.45 25.17 -6.73
N PRO A 75 14.74 26.23 -7.49
CA PRO A 75 13.83 27.33 -7.78
C PRO A 75 13.57 27.43 -9.30
N THR A 76 12.30 27.67 -9.66
CA THR A 76 11.75 27.79 -11.03
C THR A 76 12.40 26.93 -12.11
#